data_AF-A0A7V1Z8C5-F1
#
_entry.id   AF-A0A7V1Z8C5-F1
#
_cell.length_a   1.000
_cell.length_b   1.000
_cell.length_c   1.000
_cell.angle_alpha   90.00
_cell.angle_beta   90.00
_cell.angle_gamma   90.00
#
_symmetry.space_group_name_H-M   'P 1'
#
loop_
_entity.id
_entity.type
_entity.pdbx_description
1 polymer ?
#
loop_
_entity_poly.entity_id
_entity_poly.type
_entity_poly.pdbx_seq_one_letter_code
_entity_poly.pdbx_strand_id
1 'polypeptide(L)'
;MRIRSWLVGIALATLLSSGCGYCETIRCWRMNHPILGRLPPRPAPPAVIEPTVPAPPPGQSLYPAIPNGRCCSPTVVPPNAVVPNGAYYAPPTNGSYLSPASPNSGLQPTVPRPESSPTPGSSLAPLPSPGWRSASPPATSMLPPQPVQPADHRVPATSKPDARGSSNRPLAGTDLPADIARWQTPYEGVASGLLPQREGWDWLQQKGYRTVLHLKLPGQDDTAIRNEVERRNLRYVALEVSPQTLQRELVQRFNELLADRSLQPIFVTDRDGTIAGAIWYLHYRLAGKLSEEEARRRAVQHGLPETDPRPEVAAWWLAVQNVLKSN
;
A
#
# COMPACT_ATOMS: atom_id res chain seq x y z
N MET A 1 17.31 15.58 -54.98
CA MET A 1 16.67 16.01 -53.71
C MET A 1 17.76 16.51 -52.77
N ARG A 2 17.76 17.81 -52.47
CA ARG A 2 18.75 18.49 -51.61
C ARG A 2 18.19 18.55 -50.19
N ILE A 3 18.86 17.96 -49.20
CA ILE A 3 18.52 18.09 -47.78
C ILE A 3 19.51 19.08 -47.18
N ARG A 4 18.99 20.21 -46.71
CA ARG A 4 19.74 21.30 -46.07
C ARG A 4 20.00 20.95 -44.60
N SER A 5 21.27 20.84 -44.24
CA SER A 5 21.77 20.88 -42.86
C SER A 5 21.47 22.23 -42.21
N TRP A 6 20.95 22.21 -41.00
CA TRP A 6 21.00 23.35 -40.07
C TRP A 6 21.94 23.00 -38.93
N LEU A 7 23.15 23.55 -38.99
CA LEU A 7 24.07 23.70 -37.86
C LEU A 7 23.65 24.98 -37.13
N VAL A 8 23.15 24.85 -35.91
CA VAL A 8 23.03 25.97 -34.97
C VAL A 8 24.19 25.84 -33.98
N GLY A 9 25.17 26.73 -34.13
CA GLY A 9 26.27 26.89 -33.20
C GLY A 9 25.80 27.54 -31.91
N ILE A 10 26.10 26.91 -30.77
CA ILE A 10 25.97 27.51 -29.45
C ILE A 10 27.35 28.04 -29.07
N ALA A 11 27.44 29.37 -29.02
CA ALA A 11 28.63 30.08 -28.58
C ALA A 11 28.83 29.89 -27.06
N LEU A 12 30.04 29.48 -26.72
CA LEU A 12 30.58 29.42 -25.37
C LEU A 12 30.78 30.85 -24.85
N ALA A 13 30.07 31.24 -23.80
CA ALA A 13 30.38 32.45 -23.02
C ALA A 13 30.87 32.02 -21.63
N THR A 14 32.20 31.96 -21.50
CA THR A 14 32.92 31.79 -20.24
C THR A 14 32.95 33.13 -19.50
N LEU A 15 32.15 33.26 -18.44
CA LEU A 15 32.30 34.33 -17.45
C LEU A 15 32.87 33.72 -16.16
N LEU A 16 34.15 33.98 -15.93
CA LEU A 16 34.79 33.83 -14.63
C LEU A 16 34.27 34.94 -13.70
N SER A 17 33.42 34.58 -12.74
CA SER A 17 33.20 35.40 -11.55
C SER A 17 33.82 34.69 -10.33
N SER A 18 35.05 35.09 -10.03
CA SER A 18 35.64 35.02 -8.70
C SER A 18 34.87 35.97 -7.80
N GLY A 19 34.24 35.48 -6.74
CA GLY A 19 33.48 36.30 -5.80
C GLY A 19 32.93 35.48 -4.64
N CYS A 20 33.41 35.81 -3.44
CA CYS A 20 33.10 35.19 -2.17
C CYS A 20 31.60 35.09 -1.84
N GLY A 21 31.23 34.02 -1.11
CA GLY A 21 30.05 34.00 -0.25
C GLY A 21 28.76 33.48 -0.89
N TYR A 22 28.56 32.16 -0.86
CA TYR A 22 27.23 31.56 -1.01
C TYR A 22 26.91 30.71 0.22
N CYS A 23 26.35 31.36 1.23
CA CYS A 23 25.30 30.74 2.03
C CYS A 23 24.07 30.51 1.14
N GLU A 24 23.38 29.41 1.39
CA GLU A 24 21.96 29.19 1.07
C GLU A 24 21.49 29.47 -0.36
N THR A 25 21.37 28.42 -1.17
CA THR A 25 20.26 28.31 -2.13
C THR A 25 19.80 26.86 -2.22
N ILE A 26 19.19 26.39 -1.13
CA ILE A 26 18.13 25.39 -1.24
C ILE A 26 17.06 26.03 -2.14
N ARG A 27 16.84 25.42 -3.30
CA ARG A 27 15.70 25.71 -4.16
C ARG A 27 14.41 25.43 -3.39
N CYS A 28 13.92 26.44 -2.67
CA CYS A 28 12.53 26.51 -2.29
C CYS A 28 11.71 26.53 -3.58
N TRP A 29 10.94 25.48 -3.80
CA TRP A 29 9.73 25.55 -4.61
C TRP A 29 8.79 26.56 -3.96
N ARG A 30 8.99 27.85 -4.26
CA ARG A 30 8.14 28.94 -3.85
C ARG A 30 6.93 28.92 -4.77
N MET A 31 5.87 28.26 -4.34
CA MET A 31 4.54 28.48 -4.89
C MET A 31 4.24 29.98 -4.79
N ASN A 32 4.09 30.59 -5.95
CA ASN A 32 3.69 31.98 -6.11
C ASN A 32 2.18 32.03 -5.82
N HIS A 33 1.81 32.09 -4.54
CA HIS A 33 0.42 32.41 -4.15
C HIS A 33 0.21 33.91 -4.34
N PRO A 34 -0.79 34.35 -5.13
CA PRO A 34 -1.16 35.75 -5.16
C PRO A 34 -1.63 36.17 -3.76
N ILE A 35 -0.89 37.09 -3.16
CA ILE A 35 -1.32 37.85 -2.01
C ILE A 35 -2.42 38.80 -2.49
N LEU A 36 -3.60 38.74 -1.87
CA LEU A 36 -4.45 39.86 -1.44
C LEU A 36 -5.94 39.54 -1.58
N GLY A 37 -6.52 39.11 -0.47
CA GLY A 37 -7.93 39.23 -0.16
C GLY A 37 -8.09 39.05 1.34
N ARG A 38 -8.14 40.17 2.09
CA ARG A 38 -8.53 40.14 3.52
C ARG A 38 -9.89 39.45 3.60
N LEU A 39 -9.93 38.24 4.12
CA LEU A 39 -11.18 37.58 4.45
C LEU A 39 -11.91 38.42 5.51
N PRO A 40 -13.21 38.69 5.35
CA PRO A 40 -14.00 39.34 6.38
C PRO A 40 -13.96 38.53 7.69
N PRO A 41 -14.14 39.17 8.86
CA PRO A 41 -14.17 38.46 10.13
C PRO A 41 -15.21 37.35 10.08
N ARG A 42 -14.76 36.13 10.41
CA ARG A 42 -15.61 34.94 10.49
C ARG A 42 -16.78 35.24 11.45
N PRO A 43 -18.05 35.10 11.04
CA PRO A 43 -19.17 35.27 11.95
C PRO A 43 -19.02 34.28 13.11
N ALA A 44 -19.30 34.74 14.32
CA ALA A 44 -19.25 33.92 15.52
C ALA A 44 -20.13 32.67 15.31
N PRO A 45 -19.64 31.48 15.70
CA PRO A 45 -20.47 30.27 15.61
C PRO A 45 -21.75 30.50 16.42
N PRO A 46 -22.92 30.09 15.90
CA PRO A 46 -24.16 30.13 16.68
C PRO A 46 -23.93 29.33 17.97
N ALA A 47 -24.34 29.91 19.09
CA ALA A 47 -24.33 29.24 20.38
C ALA A 47 -25.15 27.95 20.25
N VAL A 48 -24.46 26.82 20.19
CA VAL A 48 -25.08 25.51 20.27
C VAL A 48 -25.54 25.38 21.72
N ILE A 49 -26.84 25.60 21.93
CA ILE A 49 -27.51 25.23 23.16
C ILE A 49 -27.45 23.70 23.19
N GLU A 50 -26.49 23.18 23.96
CA GLU A 50 -26.36 21.77 24.25
C GLU A 50 -27.68 21.32 24.91
N PRO A 51 -28.44 20.40 24.30
CA PRO A 51 -29.68 19.92 24.92
C PRO A 51 -29.28 19.18 26.19
N THR A 52 -29.62 19.77 27.34
CA THR A 52 -29.51 19.15 28.65
C THR A 52 -30.24 17.81 28.62
N VAL A 53 -29.49 16.73 28.48
CA VAL A 53 -30.02 15.36 28.58
C VAL A 53 -30.45 15.16 30.04
N PRO A 54 -31.74 14.92 30.33
CA PRO A 54 -32.19 14.67 31.69
C PRO A 54 -31.48 13.43 32.23
N ALA A 55 -30.93 13.56 33.44
CA ALA A 55 -30.29 12.46 34.14
C ALA A 55 -31.24 11.26 34.25
N PRO A 56 -30.76 10.03 34.00
CA PRO A 56 -31.59 8.84 34.14
C PRO A 56 -32.00 8.66 35.62
N PRO A 57 -33.24 8.21 35.87
CA PRO A 57 -33.71 7.97 37.23
C PRO A 57 -32.89 6.84 37.90
N PRO A 58 -32.53 6.99 39.19
CA PRO A 58 -31.82 5.95 39.92
C PRO A 58 -32.76 4.77 40.17
N GLY A 59 -32.35 3.60 39.68
CA GLY A 59 -32.91 2.32 40.10
C GLY A 59 -33.72 1.62 39.02
N GLN A 60 -33.04 0.83 38.19
CA GLN A 60 -33.54 -0.47 37.71
C GLN A 60 -32.36 -1.29 37.18
N SER A 61 -31.82 -2.12 38.07
CA SER A 61 -30.89 -3.19 37.75
C SER A 61 -31.67 -4.29 37.02
N LEU A 62 -31.57 -4.34 35.70
CA LEU A 62 -32.05 -5.45 34.88
C LEU A 62 -30.86 -6.39 34.60
N TYR A 63 -30.34 -7.02 35.65
CA TYR A 63 -29.55 -8.25 35.48
C TYR A 63 -30.51 -9.44 35.58
N PRO A 64 -30.63 -10.28 34.54
CA PRO A 64 -31.31 -11.55 34.68
C PRO A 64 -30.50 -12.44 35.64
N ALA A 65 -31.18 -12.95 36.66
CA ALA A 65 -30.63 -13.93 37.58
C ALA A 65 -30.15 -15.16 36.80
N ILE A 66 -28.84 -15.42 36.86
CA ILE A 66 -28.25 -16.65 36.34
C ILE A 66 -28.66 -17.77 37.30
N PRO A 67 -29.36 -18.82 36.84
CA PRO A 67 -29.75 -19.93 37.71
C PRO A 67 -28.51 -20.72 38.14
N ASN A 68 -28.40 -20.89 39.46
CA ASN A 68 -27.42 -21.72 40.15
C ASN A 68 -27.29 -23.10 39.50
N GLY A 69 -26.08 -23.48 39.09
CA GLY A 69 -25.83 -24.83 38.60
C GLY A 69 -24.39 -25.11 38.20
N ARG A 70 -23.65 -25.70 39.13
CA ARG A 70 -22.40 -26.48 38.96
C ARG A 70 -21.08 -25.71 38.88
N CYS A 71 -20.48 -25.60 40.06
CA CYS A 71 -19.05 -25.46 40.27
C CYS A 71 -18.30 -26.63 39.62
N CYS A 72 -17.67 -26.40 38.47
CA CYS A 72 -16.59 -27.24 37.99
C CYS A 72 -15.28 -26.62 38.48
N SER A 73 -14.68 -27.25 39.49
CA SER A 73 -13.34 -26.94 39.97
C SER A 73 -12.31 -27.07 38.83
N PRO A 74 -11.32 -26.18 38.72
CA PRO A 74 -10.19 -26.42 37.84
C PRO A 74 -9.36 -27.58 38.40
N THR A 75 -9.27 -28.68 37.64
CA THR A 75 -8.32 -29.75 37.91
C THR A 75 -6.90 -29.20 37.72
N VAL A 76 -6.21 -28.97 38.83
CA VAL A 76 -4.78 -28.70 38.88
C VAL A 76 -4.06 -29.98 38.45
N VAL A 77 -3.43 -29.96 37.28
CA VAL A 77 -2.55 -31.04 36.81
C VAL A 77 -1.15 -30.80 37.39
N PRO A 78 -0.55 -31.75 38.13
CA PRO A 78 0.81 -31.62 38.64
C PRO A 78 1.86 -31.70 37.51
N PRO A 79 2.96 -30.93 37.58
CA PRO A 79 3.92 -30.78 36.49
C PRO A 79 4.97 -31.91 36.42
N ASN A 80 4.58 -33.20 36.47
CA ASN A 80 5.56 -34.30 36.36
C ASN A 80 5.02 -35.65 35.88
N ALA A 81 4.10 -35.67 34.90
CA ALA A 81 3.69 -36.91 34.24
C ALA A 81 4.54 -37.17 33.00
N VAL A 82 5.52 -38.08 33.13
CA VAL A 82 6.24 -38.69 32.01
C VAL A 82 5.25 -39.51 31.18
N VAL A 83 5.05 -39.12 29.92
CA VAL A 83 4.17 -39.84 28.98
C VAL A 83 4.99 -40.97 28.33
N PRO A 84 4.58 -42.25 28.43
CA PRO A 84 5.25 -43.33 27.72
C PRO A 84 4.94 -43.28 26.22
N ASN A 85 6.01 -43.34 25.43
CA ASN A 85 5.99 -43.53 23.99
C ASN A 85 5.29 -44.85 23.62
N GLY A 86 4.35 -44.78 22.68
CA GLY A 86 3.92 -45.97 21.92
C GLY A 86 2.40 -46.13 21.82
N ALA A 87 1.78 -45.41 20.89
CA ALA A 87 0.53 -45.85 20.28
C ALA A 87 0.40 -45.23 18.89
N TYR A 88 0.43 -46.11 17.88
CA TYR A 88 0.08 -45.81 16.50
C TYR A 88 -1.36 -45.27 16.44
N TYR A 89 -1.54 -44.02 16.01
CA TYR A 89 -2.87 -43.51 15.70
C TYR A 89 -3.32 -44.01 14.32
N ALA A 90 -4.33 -44.87 14.33
CA ALA A 90 -5.18 -45.11 13.17
C ALA A 90 -6.04 -43.87 12.89
N PRO A 91 -6.35 -43.54 11.62
CA PRO A 91 -7.24 -42.44 11.29
C PRO A 91 -8.69 -42.78 11.68
N PRO A 92 -9.45 -41.84 12.28
CA PRO A 92 -10.85 -42.06 12.60
C PRO A 92 -11.69 -42.12 11.31
N THR A 93 -12.50 -43.16 11.24
CA THR A 93 -13.55 -43.39 10.24
C THR A 93 -14.67 -42.37 10.35
N ASN A 94 -15.17 -41.95 9.18
CA ASN A 94 -16.29 -41.03 8.95
C ASN A 94 -17.43 -41.15 9.97
N GLY A 95 -17.55 -40.15 10.85
CA GLY A 95 -18.76 -39.88 11.61
C GLY A 95 -19.69 -38.97 10.81
N SER A 96 -20.83 -39.50 10.40
CA SER A 96 -21.93 -38.73 9.82
C SER A 96 -22.41 -37.67 10.80
N TYR A 97 -22.19 -36.40 10.49
CA TYR A 97 -22.75 -35.29 11.26
C TYR A 97 -24.26 -35.21 10.99
N LEU A 98 -25.07 -35.59 11.99
CA LEU A 98 -26.47 -35.22 12.06
C LEU A 98 -26.57 -33.76 12.53
N SER A 99 -27.02 -32.88 11.64
CA SER A 99 -27.32 -31.49 11.97
C SER A 99 -28.50 -31.43 12.96
N PRO A 100 -28.39 -30.69 14.08
CA PRO A 100 -29.52 -30.48 14.97
C PRO A 100 -30.60 -29.60 14.31
N ALA A 101 -31.84 -30.05 14.41
CA ALA A 101 -33.03 -29.34 13.95
C ALA A 101 -33.15 -27.98 14.66
N SER A 102 -33.30 -26.90 13.89
CA SER A 102 -33.63 -25.57 14.40
C SER A 102 -35.13 -25.50 14.73
N PRO A 103 -35.52 -25.14 15.97
CA PRO A 103 -36.89 -24.78 16.29
C PRO A 103 -37.05 -23.26 16.10
N ASN A 104 -37.58 -22.82 14.96
CA ASN A 104 -38.21 -21.50 14.90
C ASN A 104 -39.31 -21.45 13.84
N SER A 105 -40.49 -21.87 14.27
CA SER A 105 -41.76 -21.57 13.60
C SER A 105 -42.21 -20.18 14.05
N GLY A 106 -42.17 -19.22 13.13
CA GLY A 106 -42.62 -17.85 13.40
C GLY A 106 -42.83 -17.07 12.11
N LEU A 107 -44.03 -17.23 11.53
CA LEU A 107 -44.77 -16.29 10.68
C LEU A 107 -43.95 -15.40 9.72
N GLN A 108 -43.71 -15.89 8.50
CA GLN A 108 -43.38 -15.01 7.37
C GLN A 108 -44.66 -14.47 6.70
N PRO A 109 -44.76 -13.15 6.43
CA PRO A 109 -45.81 -12.59 5.60
C PRO A 109 -45.61 -12.99 4.12
N THR A 110 -46.69 -13.49 3.52
CA THR A 110 -46.77 -13.88 2.11
C THR A 110 -46.64 -12.64 1.21
N VAL A 111 -45.53 -12.50 0.50
CA VAL A 111 -45.38 -11.49 -0.56
C VAL A 111 -45.87 -12.12 -1.87
N PRO A 112 -46.78 -11.47 -2.62
CA PRO A 112 -47.26 -11.98 -3.90
C PRO A 112 -46.13 -12.00 -4.94
N ARG A 113 -45.94 -13.19 -5.51
CA ARG A 113 -45.03 -13.49 -6.62
C ARG A 113 -45.58 -12.88 -7.91
N PRO A 114 -44.90 -11.93 -8.57
CA PRO A 114 -45.33 -11.43 -9.87
C PRO A 114 -45.15 -12.52 -10.94
N GLU A 115 -46.20 -12.67 -11.74
CA GLU A 115 -46.36 -13.63 -12.81
C GLU A 115 -45.30 -13.51 -13.90
N SER A 116 -44.87 -14.69 -14.32
CA SER A 116 -44.23 -15.03 -15.58
C SER A 116 -44.81 -14.28 -16.78
N SER A 117 -43.95 -13.52 -17.47
CA SER A 117 -44.20 -13.06 -18.85
C SER A 117 -43.50 -14.01 -19.84
N PRO A 118 -44.16 -14.40 -20.96
CA PRO A 118 -43.58 -15.31 -21.95
C PRO A 118 -42.96 -14.60 -23.17
N THR A 119 -41.86 -15.18 -23.70
CA THR A 119 -41.36 -15.12 -25.11
C THR A 119 -40.88 -13.76 -25.67
N PRO A 120 -40.01 -13.69 -26.73
CA PRO A 120 -39.85 -14.61 -27.87
C PRO A 120 -38.40 -15.03 -28.20
N GLY A 121 -38.31 -16.11 -28.99
CA GLY A 121 -37.05 -16.63 -29.52
C GLY A 121 -36.34 -15.66 -30.46
N SER A 122 -35.01 -15.64 -30.36
CA SER A 122 -34.13 -15.10 -31.37
C SER A 122 -33.11 -16.18 -31.74
N SER A 123 -33.36 -16.77 -32.91
CA SER A 123 -32.40 -17.54 -33.69
C SER A 123 -31.26 -16.61 -34.07
N LEU A 124 -30.07 -16.84 -33.50
CA LEU A 124 -28.83 -16.23 -33.98
C LEU A 124 -28.01 -17.30 -34.69
N ALA A 125 -27.73 -17.02 -35.96
CA ALA A 125 -26.97 -17.82 -36.89
C ALA A 125 -25.56 -18.18 -36.37
N PRO A 126 -24.97 -19.29 -36.84
CA PRO A 126 -23.58 -19.63 -36.54
C PRO A 126 -22.61 -18.60 -37.16
N LEU A 127 -21.76 -18.03 -36.31
CA LEU A 127 -20.63 -17.19 -36.73
C LEU A 127 -19.63 -18.00 -37.58
N PRO A 128 -19.05 -17.41 -38.65
CA PRO A 128 -17.97 -18.04 -39.40
C PRO A 128 -16.68 -18.08 -38.56
N SER A 129 -16.10 -19.28 -38.44
CA SER A 129 -14.81 -19.53 -37.80
C SER A 129 -13.70 -18.65 -38.41
N PRO A 130 -12.95 -17.87 -37.61
CA PRO A 130 -11.74 -17.21 -38.10
C PRO A 130 -10.70 -18.27 -38.46
N GLY A 131 -10.34 -18.33 -39.75
CA GLY A 131 -9.25 -19.14 -40.24
C GLY A 131 -7.94 -18.76 -39.54
N TRP A 132 -7.39 -19.70 -38.78
CA TRP A 132 -6.06 -19.62 -38.19
C TRP A 132 -5.03 -19.61 -39.32
N ARG A 133 -4.57 -18.43 -39.72
CA ARG A 133 -3.38 -18.31 -40.56
C ARG A 133 -2.17 -18.64 -39.71
N SER A 134 -1.53 -19.76 -40.02
CA SER A 134 -0.20 -20.11 -39.52
C SER A 134 0.77 -18.95 -39.79
N ALA A 135 1.12 -18.22 -38.74
CA ALA A 135 2.21 -17.25 -38.79
C ALA A 135 3.52 -18.02 -38.96
N SER A 136 4.24 -17.74 -40.05
CA SER A 136 5.58 -18.26 -40.30
C SER A 136 6.53 -17.91 -39.14
N PRO A 137 7.49 -18.79 -38.80
CA PRO A 137 8.47 -18.49 -37.76
C PRO A 137 9.33 -17.28 -38.16
N PRO A 138 9.71 -16.40 -37.22
CA PRO A 138 10.57 -15.27 -37.52
C PRO A 138 11.95 -15.78 -37.96
N ALA A 139 12.42 -15.24 -39.08
CA ALA A 139 13.77 -15.49 -39.58
C ALA A 139 14.79 -15.02 -38.54
N THR A 140 15.60 -15.95 -38.05
CA THR A 140 16.78 -15.71 -37.21
C THR A 140 17.75 -14.80 -37.95
N SER A 141 17.73 -13.51 -37.64
CA SER A 141 18.71 -12.55 -38.13
C SER A 141 20.01 -12.75 -37.34
N MET A 142 20.97 -13.46 -37.94
CA MET A 142 22.32 -13.54 -37.42
C MET A 142 22.99 -12.17 -37.55
N LEU A 143 23.17 -11.48 -36.43
CA LEU A 143 24.00 -10.28 -36.36
C LEU A 143 25.48 -10.66 -36.54
N PRO A 144 26.25 -9.94 -37.38
CA PRO A 144 27.68 -10.13 -37.50
C PRO A 144 28.43 -9.70 -36.22
N PRO A 145 29.57 -10.34 -35.89
CA PRO A 145 30.35 -10.02 -34.71
C PRO A 145 30.91 -8.59 -34.78
N GLN A 146 30.68 -7.80 -33.73
CA GLN A 146 31.31 -6.48 -33.60
C GLN A 146 32.79 -6.63 -33.25
N PRO A 147 33.69 -5.85 -33.87
CA PRO A 147 35.10 -5.81 -33.52
C PRO A 147 35.30 -5.16 -32.14
N VAL A 148 36.00 -5.88 -31.27
CA VAL A 148 36.43 -5.41 -29.94
C VAL A 148 37.44 -4.29 -30.13
N GLN A 149 37.10 -3.07 -29.70
CA GLN A 149 38.06 -1.96 -29.63
C GLN A 149 38.90 -2.10 -28.34
N PRO A 150 40.23 -1.98 -28.43
CA PRO A 150 41.10 -1.98 -27.25
C PRO A 150 40.90 -0.68 -26.46
N ALA A 151 40.59 -0.82 -25.17
CA ALA A 151 40.45 0.28 -24.23
C ALA A 151 41.83 0.89 -23.93
N ASP A 152 42.07 2.05 -24.51
CA ASP A 152 43.12 2.96 -24.09
C ASP A 152 42.45 4.10 -23.30
N HIS A 153 42.95 4.38 -22.09
CA HIS A 153 43.08 5.70 -21.45
C HIS A 153 42.96 5.69 -19.92
N ARG A 154 44.16 5.68 -19.32
CA ARG A 154 44.71 6.79 -18.52
C ARG A 154 43.93 7.22 -17.28
N VAL A 155 44.37 6.65 -16.15
CA VAL A 155 44.06 7.07 -14.78
C VAL A 155 44.69 8.45 -14.50
N PRO A 156 43.91 9.49 -14.10
CA PRO A 156 44.47 10.69 -13.51
C PRO A 156 44.79 10.48 -12.02
N ALA A 157 45.98 10.95 -11.65
CA ALA A 157 46.53 10.88 -10.31
C ALA A 157 45.74 11.71 -9.27
N THR A 158 45.54 11.08 -8.12
CA THR A 158 45.75 11.59 -6.75
C THR A 158 45.49 13.09 -6.51
N SER A 159 44.27 13.40 -6.08
CA SER A 159 43.99 14.60 -5.27
C SER A 159 43.75 14.18 -3.83
N LYS A 160 44.61 14.68 -2.94
CA LYS A 160 44.63 14.46 -1.50
C LYS A 160 43.41 15.16 -0.86
N PRO A 161 42.51 14.46 -0.14
CA PRO A 161 41.40 15.12 0.54
C PRO A 161 41.83 15.70 1.87
N ASP A 162 41.53 16.99 2.06
CA ASP A 162 41.75 17.74 3.29
C ASP A 162 40.99 17.12 4.46
N ALA A 163 41.76 16.72 5.48
CA ALA A 163 41.28 16.30 6.77
C ALA A 163 40.93 17.54 7.61
N ARG A 164 39.67 17.99 7.59
CA ARG A 164 39.10 18.87 8.63
C ARG A 164 37.59 18.70 8.75
N GLY A 165 37.16 18.07 9.84
CA GLY A 165 35.82 18.25 10.39
C GLY A 165 34.73 17.31 9.91
N SER A 166 35.05 16.04 9.62
CA SER A 166 34.00 15.01 9.56
C SER A 166 33.52 14.75 10.98
N SER A 167 32.36 15.31 11.34
CA SER A 167 31.65 14.93 12.55
C SER A 167 31.50 13.41 12.54
N ASN A 168 32.03 12.74 13.57
CA ASN A 168 31.74 11.34 13.88
C ASN A 168 30.25 11.21 14.23
N ARG A 169 29.36 11.35 13.25
CA ARG A 169 28.04 10.73 13.32
C ARG A 169 28.33 9.25 13.09
N PRO A 170 28.09 8.36 14.07
CA PRO A 170 28.29 6.94 13.89
C PRO A 170 27.64 6.54 12.58
N LEU A 171 28.41 5.94 11.67
CA LEU A 171 27.87 5.27 10.50
C LEU A 171 26.86 4.27 11.05
N ALA A 172 25.58 4.62 10.94
CA ALA A 172 24.47 3.82 11.40
C ALA A 172 24.69 2.43 10.81
N GLY A 173 24.94 1.45 11.70
CA GLY A 173 25.00 0.06 11.31
C GLY A 173 23.78 -0.25 10.47
N THR A 174 23.97 -1.09 9.46
CA THR A 174 22.90 -1.69 8.66
C THR A 174 22.01 -2.55 9.56
N ASP A 175 21.27 -1.91 10.45
CA ASP A 175 20.16 -2.46 11.20
C ASP A 175 19.05 -2.64 10.18
N LEU A 176 19.10 -3.78 9.48
CA LEU A 176 17.97 -4.26 8.73
C LEU A 176 16.75 -4.28 9.68
N PRO A 177 15.58 -3.87 9.21
CA PRO A 177 14.38 -3.90 10.03
C PRO A 177 14.09 -5.33 10.45
N ALA A 178 14.15 -5.58 11.77
CA ALA A 178 13.76 -6.86 12.33
C ALA A 178 12.28 -7.09 11.99
N ASP A 179 11.99 -8.22 11.36
CA ASP A 179 10.63 -8.73 11.12
C ASP A 179 9.68 -7.81 10.32
N ILE A 180 10.22 -6.97 9.44
CA ILE A 180 9.46 -6.24 8.41
C ILE A 180 9.85 -6.76 7.03
N ALA A 181 9.03 -7.65 6.49
CA ALA A 181 9.24 -8.20 5.16
C ALA A 181 9.05 -7.13 4.07
N ARG A 182 9.82 -7.25 2.98
CA ARG A 182 9.77 -6.34 1.82
C ARG A 182 10.00 -4.86 2.17
N TRP A 183 10.87 -4.58 3.13
CA TRP A 183 11.24 -3.21 3.47
C TRP A 183 11.80 -2.45 2.26
N GLN A 184 11.23 -1.28 1.99
CA GLN A 184 11.66 -0.34 0.96
C GLN A 184 11.64 1.08 1.51
N THR A 185 12.58 1.92 1.06
CA THR A 185 12.64 3.35 1.40
C THR A 185 12.57 4.18 0.12
N PRO A 186 11.37 4.37 -0.45
CA PRO A 186 11.21 5.08 -1.72
C PRO A 186 11.65 6.54 -1.63
N TYR A 187 11.50 7.17 -0.46
CA TYR A 187 11.90 8.55 -0.20
C TYR A 187 12.48 8.73 1.20
N GLU A 188 13.12 9.87 1.44
CA GLU A 188 13.53 10.26 2.79
C GLU A 188 12.31 10.44 3.70
N GLY A 189 12.32 9.77 4.86
CA GLY A 189 11.22 9.82 5.82
C GLY A 189 9.97 9.03 5.41
N VAL A 190 10.02 8.28 4.30
CA VAL A 190 8.94 7.39 3.85
C VAL A 190 9.50 5.99 3.68
N ALA A 191 8.96 5.03 4.42
CA ALA A 191 9.25 3.62 4.23
C ALA A 191 7.98 2.86 3.88
N SER A 192 8.14 1.69 3.27
CA SER A 192 7.05 0.77 2.98
C SER A 192 7.48 -0.67 3.20
N GLY A 193 6.53 -1.55 3.52
CA GLY A 193 6.77 -2.97 3.72
C GLY A 193 5.47 -3.72 4.00
N LEU A 194 5.58 -5.02 4.24
CA LEU A 194 4.46 -5.83 4.73
C LEU A 194 4.17 -5.54 6.20
N LEU A 195 3.01 -5.99 6.65
CA LEU A 195 2.58 -5.87 8.05
C LEU A 195 3.67 -6.40 9.01
N PRO A 196 4.24 -5.52 9.85
CA PRO A 196 5.26 -5.91 10.82
C PRO A 196 4.75 -6.94 11.84
N GLN A 197 5.65 -7.81 12.27
CA GLN A 197 5.42 -8.61 13.49
C GLN A 197 5.64 -7.75 14.74
N ARG A 198 5.49 -8.36 15.93
CA ARG A 198 5.56 -7.66 17.22
C ARG A 198 6.85 -6.83 17.36
N GLU A 199 7.97 -7.45 17.03
CA GLU A 199 9.33 -6.90 17.10
C GLU A 199 9.53 -5.78 16.07
N GLY A 200 8.94 -5.92 14.88
CA GLY A 200 8.99 -4.91 13.83
C GLY A 200 8.29 -3.61 14.22
N TRP A 201 7.20 -3.67 14.99
CA TRP A 201 6.55 -2.47 15.53
C TRP A 201 7.45 -1.73 16.55
N ASP A 202 8.14 -2.47 17.42
CA ASP A 202 9.09 -1.90 18.37
C ASP A 202 10.27 -1.25 17.64
N TRP A 203 10.76 -1.89 16.57
CA TRP A 203 11.81 -1.35 15.71
C TRP A 203 11.39 -0.03 15.04
N LEU A 204 10.16 0.05 14.50
CA LEU A 204 9.65 1.29 13.89
C LEU A 204 9.63 2.45 14.90
N GLN A 205 9.17 2.18 16.12
CA GLN A 205 9.16 3.16 17.21
C GLN A 205 10.59 3.62 17.54
N GLN A 206 11.53 2.69 17.70
CA GLN A 206 12.93 3.00 18.01
C GLN A 206 13.64 3.80 16.91
N LYS A 207 13.30 3.56 15.64
CA LYS A 207 13.81 4.33 14.50
C LYS A 207 13.12 5.69 14.32
N GLY A 208 12.15 6.01 15.17
CA GLY A 208 11.51 7.32 15.21
C GLY A 208 10.43 7.53 14.14
N TYR A 209 9.87 6.44 13.59
CA TYR A 209 8.64 6.55 12.80
C TYR A 209 7.52 7.08 13.70
N ARG A 210 6.66 7.93 13.13
CA ARG A 210 5.58 8.60 13.87
C ARG A 210 4.21 8.16 13.40
N THR A 211 4.09 7.82 12.11
CA THR A 211 2.81 7.47 11.49
C THR A 211 2.91 6.13 10.77
N VAL A 212 1.87 5.31 10.93
CA VAL A 212 1.66 4.08 10.15
C VAL A 212 0.45 4.29 9.26
N LEU A 213 0.68 4.27 7.95
CA LEU A 213 -0.36 4.30 6.93
C LEU A 213 -0.68 2.88 6.50
N HIS A 214 -1.81 2.36 6.94
CA HIS A 214 -2.28 1.02 6.58
C HIS A 214 -3.22 1.09 5.37
N LEU A 215 -2.81 0.46 4.27
CA LEU A 215 -3.63 0.28 3.08
C LEU A 215 -4.42 -1.02 3.25
N LYS A 216 -5.75 -0.91 3.28
CA LYS A 216 -6.64 -2.04 3.54
C LYS A 216 -7.81 -2.12 2.57
N LEU A 217 -8.44 -3.28 2.47
CA LEU A 217 -9.69 -3.41 1.72
C LEU A 217 -10.85 -2.74 2.50
N PRO A 218 -11.87 -2.20 1.82
CA PRO A 218 -13.06 -1.67 2.48
C PRO A 218 -13.73 -2.74 3.37
N GLY A 219 -14.05 -2.38 4.61
CA GLY A 219 -14.69 -3.28 5.58
C GLY A 219 -13.77 -4.32 6.23
N GLN A 220 -12.47 -4.34 5.92
CA GLN A 220 -11.50 -5.18 6.62
C GLN A 220 -11.32 -4.70 8.07
N ASP A 221 -11.45 -5.61 9.04
CA ASP A 221 -11.16 -5.32 10.44
C ASP A 221 -9.68 -5.05 10.65
N ASP A 222 -9.39 -3.88 11.22
CA ASP A 222 -8.06 -3.37 11.50
C ASP A 222 -7.86 -3.05 12.99
N THR A 223 -8.78 -3.48 13.86
CA THR A 223 -8.77 -3.17 15.29
C THR A 223 -7.49 -3.66 15.97
N ALA A 224 -7.04 -4.88 15.66
CA ALA A 224 -5.82 -5.44 16.22
C ALA A 224 -4.57 -4.61 15.81
N ILE A 225 -4.47 -4.25 14.53
CA ILE A 225 -3.33 -3.48 14.00
C ILE A 225 -3.32 -2.08 14.61
N ARG A 226 -4.48 -1.42 14.67
CA ARG A 226 -4.63 -0.11 15.31
C ARG A 226 -4.17 -0.15 16.76
N ASN A 227 -4.62 -1.15 17.52
CA ASN A 227 -4.25 -1.31 18.93
C ASN A 227 -2.73 -1.54 19.12
N GLU A 228 -2.08 -2.29 18.24
CA GLU A 228 -0.62 -2.50 18.27
C GLU A 228 0.16 -1.20 18.00
N VAL A 229 -0.30 -0.41 17.02
CA VAL A 229 0.30 0.86 16.59
C VAL A 229 0.13 1.92 17.69
N GLU A 230 -1.09 2.13 18.17
CA GLU A 230 -1.41 3.16 19.17
C GLU A 230 -0.75 2.88 20.52
N ARG A 231 -0.61 1.60 20.93
CA ARG A 231 0.12 1.22 22.15
C ARG A 231 1.58 1.68 22.16
N ARG A 232 2.17 1.88 20.98
CA ARG A 232 3.55 2.36 20.80
C ARG A 232 3.63 3.86 20.55
N ASN A 233 2.54 4.59 20.79
CA ASN A 233 2.44 6.02 20.51
C ASN A 233 2.70 6.38 19.04
N LEU A 234 2.45 5.43 18.13
CA LEU A 234 2.46 5.68 16.69
C LEU A 234 1.05 6.13 16.28
N ARG A 235 0.97 7.07 15.34
CA ARG A 235 -0.30 7.52 14.76
C ARG A 235 -0.77 6.53 13.72
N TYR A 236 -1.96 5.98 13.90
CA TYR A 236 -2.59 5.09 12.93
C TYR A 236 -3.41 5.88 11.90
N VAL A 237 -3.16 5.65 10.61
CA VAL A 237 -3.96 6.18 9.50
C VAL A 237 -4.34 5.03 8.59
N ALA A 238 -5.63 4.85 8.32
CA ALA A 238 -6.10 3.85 7.36
C ALA A 238 -6.52 4.51 6.05
N LEU A 239 -6.17 3.88 4.93
CA LEU A 239 -6.67 4.22 3.61
C LEU A 239 -7.32 2.97 3.00
N GLU A 240 -8.62 3.04 2.76
CA GLU A 240 -9.38 1.94 2.18
C GLU A 240 -9.31 1.98 0.65
N VAL A 241 -8.88 0.87 0.06
CA VAL A 241 -8.60 0.77 -1.37
C VAL A 241 -9.05 -0.60 -1.87
N SER A 242 -9.83 -0.63 -2.94
CA SER A 242 -10.11 -1.86 -3.68
C SER A 242 -9.89 -1.62 -5.18
N PRO A 243 -9.76 -2.67 -6.00
CA PRO A 243 -9.70 -2.51 -7.45
C PRO A 243 -10.90 -1.72 -8.03
N GLN A 244 -12.06 -1.80 -7.40
CA GLN A 244 -13.29 -1.12 -7.84
C GLN A 244 -13.32 0.36 -7.42
N THR A 245 -12.73 0.70 -6.27
CA THR A 245 -12.70 2.09 -5.75
C THR A 245 -11.41 2.83 -6.10
N LEU A 246 -10.44 2.15 -6.72
CA LEU A 246 -9.17 2.74 -7.13
C LEU A 246 -9.41 3.76 -8.25
N GLN A 247 -9.36 5.05 -7.87
CA GLN A 247 -9.56 6.20 -8.74
C GLN A 247 -8.45 7.22 -8.51
N ARG A 248 -8.39 8.26 -9.35
CA ARG A 248 -7.33 9.28 -9.28
C ARG A 248 -7.35 10.04 -7.96
N GLU A 249 -8.53 10.34 -7.46
CA GLU A 249 -8.79 11.07 -6.23
C GLU A 249 -8.17 10.32 -5.03
N LEU A 250 -8.23 8.98 -5.05
CA LEU A 250 -7.62 8.14 -4.04
C LEU A 250 -6.09 8.20 -4.11
N VAL A 251 -5.52 8.13 -5.32
CA VAL A 251 -4.06 8.29 -5.51
C VAL A 251 -3.60 9.68 -5.08
N GLN A 252 -4.39 10.72 -5.36
CA GLN A 252 -4.10 12.07 -4.90
C GLN A 252 -4.12 12.15 -3.37
N ARG A 253 -5.12 11.57 -2.70
CA ARG A 253 -5.19 11.50 -1.24
C ARG A 253 -3.99 10.77 -0.65
N PHE A 254 -3.53 9.69 -1.29
CA PHE A 254 -2.30 9.00 -0.91
C PHE A 254 -1.07 9.94 -1.03
N ASN A 255 -0.95 10.68 -2.14
CA ASN A 255 0.15 11.63 -2.34
C ASN A 255 0.14 12.76 -1.30
N GLU A 256 -1.04 13.26 -0.93
CA GLU A 256 -1.21 14.28 0.11
C GLU A 256 -0.74 13.77 1.47
N LEU A 257 -1.10 12.53 1.84
CA LEU A 257 -0.63 11.88 3.07
C LEU A 257 0.90 11.71 3.09
N LEU A 258 1.51 11.37 1.96
CA LEU A 258 2.97 11.26 1.87
C LEU A 258 3.68 12.63 1.95
N ALA A 259 3.05 13.68 1.42
CA ALA A 259 3.60 15.03 1.40
C ALA A 259 3.45 15.76 2.76
N ASP A 260 2.52 15.33 3.61
CA ASP A 260 2.27 15.94 4.92
C ASP A 260 3.46 15.72 5.87
N ARG A 261 4.21 16.79 6.12
CA ARG A 261 5.36 16.80 7.04
C ARG A 261 4.99 16.51 8.49
N SER A 262 3.74 16.75 8.89
CA SER A 262 3.27 16.42 10.24
C SER A 262 3.13 14.91 10.47
N LEU A 263 3.01 14.13 9.38
CA LEU A 263 2.91 12.68 9.43
C LEU A 263 4.29 11.99 9.31
N GLN A 264 5.33 12.70 8.88
CA GLN A 264 6.66 12.12 8.67
C GLN A 264 7.46 11.99 9.99
N PRO A 265 8.29 10.94 10.15
CA PRO A 265 8.48 9.81 9.22
C PRO A 265 7.29 8.83 9.21
N ILE A 266 6.90 8.40 8.01
CA ILE A 266 5.71 7.57 7.75
C ILE A 266 6.11 6.19 7.23
N PHE A 267 5.46 5.15 7.76
CA PHE A 267 5.59 3.77 7.29
C PHE A 267 4.30 3.31 6.62
N VAL A 268 4.37 2.91 5.35
CA VAL A 268 3.24 2.47 4.54
C VAL A 268 3.19 0.95 4.49
N THR A 269 2.11 0.36 4.97
CA THR A 269 1.96 -1.09 5.07
C THR A 269 0.66 -1.58 4.48
N ASP A 270 0.67 -2.80 3.98
CA ASP A 270 -0.52 -3.58 3.69
C ASP A 270 -0.31 -5.04 4.14
N ARG A 271 -1.28 -5.92 3.85
CA ARG A 271 -1.23 -7.31 4.28
C ARG A 271 -0.23 -8.15 3.47
N ASP A 272 -0.20 -7.98 2.16
CA ASP A 272 0.48 -8.88 1.22
C ASP A 272 1.35 -8.19 0.16
N GLY A 273 1.36 -6.86 0.12
CA GLY A 273 2.12 -6.03 -0.82
C GLY A 273 1.35 -5.66 -2.08
N THR A 274 0.19 -6.29 -2.33
CA THR A 274 -0.52 -6.11 -3.59
C THR A 274 -1.12 -4.71 -3.69
N ILE A 275 -1.74 -4.21 -2.61
CA ILE A 275 -2.36 -2.88 -2.56
C ILE A 275 -1.28 -1.81 -2.59
N ALA A 276 -0.23 -2.00 -1.78
CA ALA A 276 0.91 -1.09 -1.72
C ALA A 276 1.59 -0.97 -3.08
N GLY A 277 1.90 -2.08 -3.75
CA GLY A 277 2.51 -2.06 -5.07
C GLY A 277 1.64 -1.38 -6.14
N ALA A 278 0.32 -1.59 -6.13
CA ALA A 278 -0.59 -0.91 -7.07
C ALA A 278 -0.64 0.61 -6.86
N ILE A 279 -0.74 1.06 -5.60
CA ILE A 279 -0.73 2.50 -5.29
C ILE A 279 0.64 3.12 -5.59
N TRP A 280 1.74 2.45 -5.23
CA TRP A 280 3.09 2.93 -5.53
C TRP A 280 3.33 3.04 -7.03
N TYR A 281 2.86 2.08 -7.83
CA TYR A 281 2.92 2.15 -9.28
C TYR A 281 2.25 3.43 -9.82
N LEU A 282 1.01 3.69 -9.38
CA LEU A 282 0.27 4.89 -9.79
C LEU A 282 0.95 6.17 -9.31
N HIS A 283 1.47 6.19 -8.09
CA HIS A 283 2.28 7.29 -7.58
C HIS A 283 3.50 7.58 -8.47
N TYR A 284 4.26 6.55 -8.85
CA TYR A 284 5.43 6.70 -9.72
C TYR A 284 5.07 7.20 -11.12
N ARG A 285 3.95 6.74 -11.69
CA ARG A 285 3.49 7.15 -13.02
C ARG A 285 2.94 8.58 -13.02
N LEU A 286 2.12 8.93 -12.03
CA LEU A 286 1.39 10.19 -12.01
C LEU A 286 2.17 11.33 -11.36
N ALA A 287 2.77 11.10 -10.18
CA ALA A 287 3.53 12.12 -9.46
C ALA A 287 5.02 12.09 -9.84
N GLY A 288 5.61 10.89 -9.89
CA GLY A 288 7.03 10.70 -10.21
C GLY A 288 7.37 10.82 -11.70
N LYS A 289 6.37 10.73 -12.60
CA LYS A 289 6.51 10.72 -14.05
C LYS A 289 7.56 9.70 -14.56
N LEU A 290 7.72 8.58 -13.86
CA LEU A 290 8.62 7.51 -14.28
C LEU A 290 8.08 6.81 -15.54
N SER A 291 8.98 6.21 -16.33
CA SER A 291 8.58 5.35 -17.44
C SER A 291 7.77 4.14 -16.95
N GLU A 292 6.99 3.53 -17.84
CA GLU A 292 6.14 2.39 -17.48
C GLU A 292 6.95 1.23 -16.92
N GLU A 293 8.03 0.88 -17.62
CA GLU A 293 8.94 -0.21 -17.23
C GLU A 293 9.60 0.04 -15.87
N GLU A 294 10.08 1.27 -15.62
CA GLU A 294 10.69 1.64 -14.34
C GLU A 294 9.66 1.59 -13.20
N ALA A 295 8.48 2.17 -13.41
CA ALA A 295 7.41 2.17 -12.42
C ALA A 295 6.98 0.73 -12.09
N ARG A 296 6.88 -0.14 -13.09
CA ARG A 296 6.54 -1.56 -12.93
C ARG A 296 7.59 -2.29 -12.09
N ARG A 297 8.88 -2.13 -12.45
CA ARG A 297 9.98 -2.73 -11.70
C ARG A 297 10.00 -2.30 -10.23
N ARG A 298 9.72 -1.03 -9.94
CA ARG A 298 9.61 -0.56 -8.55
C ARG A 298 8.36 -1.08 -7.85
N ALA A 299 7.22 -1.15 -8.52
CA ALA A 299 5.99 -1.69 -7.95
C ALA A 299 6.13 -3.16 -7.52
N VAL A 300 6.91 -3.95 -8.26
CA VAL A 300 7.25 -5.34 -7.89
C VAL A 300 7.99 -5.41 -6.54
N GLN A 301 8.88 -4.45 -6.26
CA GLN A 301 9.59 -4.36 -4.98
C GLN A 301 8.63 -4.10 -3.81
N HIS A 302 7.53 -3.40 -4.07
CA HIS A 302 6.45 -3.13 -3.11
C HIS A 302 5.40 -4.25 -3.03
N GLY A 303 5.52 -5.30 -3.84
CA GLY A 303 4.67 -6.49 -3.73
C GLY A 303 3.55 -6.63 -4.76
N LEU A 304 3.56 -5.85 -5.84
CA LEU A 304 2.68 -6.10 -7.00
C LEU A 304 3.43 -6.92 -8.07
N PRO A 305 3.34 -8.27 -8.06
CA PRO A 305 4.03 -9.11 -9.04
C PRO A 305 3.47 -8.91 -10.45
N GLU A 306 4.35 -9.01 -11.45
CA GLU A 306 3.98 -8.87 -12.86
C GLU A 306 3.29 -10.11 -13.42
N THR A 307 3.79 -11.30 -13.05
CA THR A 307 3.35 -12.58 -13.60
C THR A 307 2.81 -13.47 -12.49
N ASP A 308 1.77 -13.00 -11.80
CA ASP A 308 1.08 -13.78 -10.77
C ASP A 308 -0.26 -14.29 -11.33
N PRO A 309 -0.51 -15.62 -11.29
CA PRO A 309 -1.75 -16.20 -11.79
C PRO A 309 -2.97 -15.88 -10.91
N ARG A 310 -2.79 -15.31 -9.72
CA ARG A 310 -3.91 -14.99 -8.82
C ARG A 310 -4.83 -13.94 -9.46
N PRO A 311 -6.15 -14.18 -9.50
CA PRO A 311 -7.10 -13.27 -10.14
C PRO A 311 -7.15 -11.90 -9.44
N GLU A 312 -6.83 -11.85 -8.15
CA GLU A 312 -6.76 -10.60 -7.37
C GLU A 312 -5.69 -9.65 -7.90
N VAL A 313 -4.48 -10.16 -8.20
CA VAL A 313 -3.39 -9.35 -8.76
C VAL A 313 -3.76 -8.84 -10.15
N ALA A 314 -4.38 -9.69 -10.98
CA ALA A 314 -4.87 -9.28 -12.30
C ALA A 314 -5.93 -8.17 -12.20
N ALA A 315 -6.83 -8.24 -11.22
CA ALA A 315 -7.82 -7.19 -10.97
C ALA A 315 -7.16 -5.85 -10.59
N TRP A 316 -6.10 -5.88 -9.78
CA TRP A 316 -5.32 -4.67 -9.46
C TRP A 316 -4.62 -4.08 -10.68
N TRP A 317 -4.00 -4.90 -11.53
CA TRP A 317 -3.40 -4.41 -12.78
C TRP A 317 -4.43 -3.78 -13.71
N LEU A 318 -5.62 -4.40 -13.83
CA LEU A 318 -6.71 -3.85 -14.64
C LEU A 318 -7.21 -2.51 -14.07
N ALA A 319 -7.37 -2.41 -12.76
CA ALA A 319 -7.77 -1.17 -12.08
C ALA A 319 -6.74 -0.05 -12.32
N VAL A 320 -5.45 -0.36 -12.18
CA VAL A 320 -4.35 0.56 -12.48
C VAL A 320 -4.41 1.07 -13.92
N GLN A 321 -4.62 0.17 -14.90
CA GLN A 321 -4.75 0.56 -16.30
C GLN A 321 -5.96 1.47 -16.53
N ASN A 322 -7.08 1.24 -15.85
CA ASN A 322 -8.28 2.07 -15.95
C ASN A 322 -8.01 3.50 -15.41
N VAL A 323 -7.29 3.63 -14.29
CA VAL A 323 -6.90 4.94 -13.75
C VAL A 323 -5.95 5.68 -14.70
N LEU A 324 -5.03 4.97 -15.37
CA LEU A 324 -4.11 5.59 -16.32
C LEU A 324 -4.79 6.02 -17.63
N LYS A 325 -5.81 5.28 -18.10
CA LYS A 325 -6.57 5.60 -19.31
C LYS A 325 -7.48 6.82 -19.17
N SER A 326 -7.88 7.16 -17.94
CA SER A 326 -8.70 8.34 -17.68
C SER A 326 -7.90 9.65 -17.61
N ASN A 327 -6.61 9.63 -17.99
CA ASN A 327 -5.70 10.78 -18.00
C ASN A 327 -5.33 11.20 -19.42
#